data_AF-A0A6B1BBA3-F1
#
_entry.id   AF-A0A6B1BBA3-F1
#
_cell.length_a   1.000
_cell.length_b   1.000
_cell.length_c   1.000
_cell.angle_alpha   90.00
_cell.angle_beta   90.00
_cell.angle_gamma   90.00
#
_symmetry.space_group_name_H-M   'P 1'
#
loop_
_entity.id
_entity.type
_entity.pdbx_description
1 polymer ?
#
loop_
_entity_poly.entity_id
_entity_poly.type
_entity_poly.pdbx_seq_one_letter_code
_entity_poly.pdbx_strand_id
1 'polypeptide(L)'
;MSVRIRRSLRQVRKSVLSLDIAEPRTPAELTRSANNVVLLSRFYYVFLAYLVGTAHYPFGDAYSGGPPTAPLWPIRLVEQVVGTAWLRHELALMAVGLLFALGAAASPRIFVLRLGAFVHLMLHVAIRNSYGSINHGVHILLLVGFALLFLPGRRSDQRHERNNVRACLAALWMAQSVILLSYTLSGVWKIWYGRLELFTSDALTRILLDRLLAEADEIPVLLPFVAQRDWLAQSMWWMTLYIEIFALLVVFRPHLHRPIGAVLMLFHITSDLLMNISFSLNIVMVGLFLLLSPLAPDRFSLSGTVRSLPIVGIPFRIMKRRQQSQQPRHADRVWLVYDGECLMCNNYAQYLRLRETVGEFVLVDARQGGPIVDEVRRLPHDLNDGMVVRIGDRFFVGHEALHVLALLSTDRGAFNKFNRMAFSSPLISRFTYPLMKAGRWVLLKLKGVERIR
;
A
#
# COMPACT_ATOMS: atom_id res chain seq x y z
N MET A 1 25.92 -34.76 -17.39
CA MET A 1 24.92 -33.66 -17.46
C MET A 1 25.40 -32.61 -18.47
N SER A 2 24.78 -32.54 -19.66
CA SER A 2 25.34 -31.87 -20.85
C SER A 2 25.48 -30.35 -20.71
N VAL A 3 26.49 -29.78 -21.37
CA VAL A 3 26.81 -28.33 -21.38
C VAL A 3 25.61 -27.47 -21.82
N ARG A 4 24.73 -28.03 -22.66
CA ARG A 4 23.47 -27.40 -23.12
C ARG A 4 22.47 -27.19 -21.98
N ILE A 5 22.35 -28.17 -21.07
CA ILE A 5 21.48 -28.09 -19.87
C ILE A 5 22.04 -27.07 -18.87
N ARG A 6 23.38 -27.00 -18.69
CA ARG A 6 24.00 -25.98 -17.82
C ARG A 6 23.83 -24.55 -18.36
N ARG A 7 23.89 -24.36 -19.68
CA ARG A 7 23.63 -23.05 -20.31
C ARG A 7 22.16 -22.66 -20.21
N SER A 8 21.24 -23.56 -20.51
CA SER A 8 19.79 -23.36 -20.31
C SER A 8 19.47 -23.02 -18.85
N LEU A 9 19.97 -23.79 -17.89
CA LEU A 9 19.80 -23.50 -16.47
C LEU A 9 20.47 -22.19 -16.04
N ARG A 10 21.61 -21.78 -16.62
CA ARG A 10 22.22 -20.46 -16.37
C ARG A 10 21.40 -19.32 -16.98
N GLN A 11 20.75 -19.53 -18.13
CA GLN A 11 19.91 -18.55 -18.80
C GLN A 11 18.56 -18.38 -18.08
N VAL A 12 17.93 -19.49 -17.68
CA VAL A 12 16.76 -19.50 -16.79
C VAL A 12 17.11 -18.91 -15.44
N ARG A 13 18.28 -19.25 -14.88
CA ARG A 13 18.78 -18.62 -13.65
C ARG A 13 18.97 -17.11 -13.85
N LYS A 14 19.54 -16.63 -14.96
CA LYS A 14 19.68 -15.19 -15.25
C LYS A 14 18.35 -14.47 -15.53
N SER A 15 17.37 -15.09 -16.18
CA SER A 15 16.05 -14.47 -16.44
C SER A 15 15.12 -14.52 -15.23
N VAL A 16 15.28 -15.53 -14.38
CA VAL A 16 14.61 -15.61 -13.07
C VAL A 16 15.31 -14.65 -12.08
N LEU A 17 16.63 -14.47 -12.16
CA LEU A 17 17.42 -13.62 -11.23
C LEU A 17 17.74 -12.22 -11.77
N SER A 18 17.26 -11.82 -12.95
CA SER A 18 17.19 -10.40 -13.28
C SER A 18 16.19 -9.79 -12.32
N LEU A 19 16.73 -9.20 -11.27
CA LEU A 19 16.01 -8.58 -10.18
C LEU A 19 15.33 -7.34 -10.74
N ASP A 20 14.10 -7.50 -11.23
CA ASP A 20 13.17 -6.39 -11.39
C ASP A 20 12.93 -5.82 -9.97
N ILE A 21 13.81 -4.91 -9.55
CA ILE A 21 13.44 -3.90 -8.58
C ILE A 21 12.32 -3.17 -9.29
N ALA A 22 11.07 -3.29 -8.80
CA ALA A 22 9.98 -2.48 -9.32
C ALA A 22 10.48 -1.03 -9.29
N GLU A 23 10.75 -0.47 -10.46
CA GLU A 23 11.32 0.87 -10.55
C GLU A 23 10.36 1.83 -9.84
N PRO A 24 10.88 2.73 -8.99
CA PRO A 24 10.03 3.70 -8.33
C PRO A 24 9.27 4.49 -9.39
N ARG A 25 7.93 4.51 -9.27
CA ARG A 25 7.07 5.21 -10.23
C ARG A 25 7.49 6.66 -10.38
N THR A 26 7.56 7.11 -11.61
CA THR A 26 7.81 8.51 -11.96
C THR A 26 6.63 9.39 -11.51
N PRO A 27 6.86 10.70 -11.29
CA PRO A 27 5.77 11.64 -10.97
C PRO A 27 4.64 11.64 -12.00
N ALA A 28 4.97 11.45 -13.29
CA ALA A 28 3.99 11.38 -14.36
C ALA A 28 3.09 10.14 -14.24
N GLU A 29 3.66 8.98 -13.90
CA GLU A 29 2.90 7.75 -13.68
C GLU A 29 1.99 7.86 -12.44
N LEU A 30 2.46 8.48 -11.36
CA LEU A 30 1.63 8.73 -10.17
C LEU A 30 0.45 9.67 -10.47
N THR A 31 0.68 10.68 -11.30
CA THR A 31 -0.37 11.60 -11.76
C THR A 31 -1.39 10.87 -12.64
N ARG A 32 -0.93 10.02 -13.55
CA ARG A 32 -1.80 9.13 -14.34
C ARG A 32 -2.62 8.21 -13.43
N SER A 33 -2.00 7.60 -12.43
CA SER A 33 -2.70 6.75 -11.47
C SER A 33 -3.77 7.54 -10.71
N ALA A 34 -3.48 8.76 -10.25
CA ALA A 34 -4.45 9.62 -9.58
C ALA A 34 -5.64 9.99 -10.48
N ASN A 35 -5.41 10.26 -11.77
CA ASN A 35 -6.48 10.50 -12.73
C ASN A 35 -7.34 9.26 -12.95
N ASN A 36 -6.72 8.07 -13.01
CA ASN A 36 -7.45 6.81 -13.09
C ASN A 36 -8.30 6.55 -11.83
N VAL A 37 -7.84 6.94 -10.63
CA VAL A 37 -8.69 6.87 -9.41
C VAL A 37 -9.95 7.72 -9.56
N VAL A 38 -9.82 8.93 -10.11
CA VAL A 38 -10.98 9.79 -10.39
C VAL A 38 -11.90 9.14 -11.42
N LEU A 39 -11.37 8.47 -12.44
CA LEU A 39 -12.18 7.73 -13.40
C LEU A 39 -12.92 6.54 -12.75
N LEU A 40 -12.24 5.76 -11.92
CA LEU A 40 -12.85 4.64 -11.19
C LEU A 40 -13.97 5.10 -10.26
N SER A 41 -13.81 6.26 -9.61
CA SER A 41 -14.88 6.81 -8.77
C SER A 41 -16.10 7.22 -9.60
N ARG A 42 -15.94 7.67 -10.85
CA ARG A 42 -17.09 7.89 -11.75
C ARG A 42 -17.85 6.60 -12.00
N PHE A 43 -17.16 5.51 -12.32
CA PHE A 43 -17.80 4.20 -12.51
C PHE A 43 -18.51 3.71 -11.25
N TYR A 44 -17.91 3.91 -10.07
CA TYR A 44 -18.57 3.64 -8.80
C TYR A 44 -19.90 4.40 -8.68
N TYR A 45 -19.93 5.69 -9.00
CA TYR A 45 -21.15 6.50 -8.88
C TYR A 45 -22.18 6.21 -9.98
N VAL A 46 -21.75 5.85 -11.20
CA VAL A 46 -22.66 5.33 -12.25
C VAL A 46 -23.29 4.02 -11.77
N PHE A 47 -22.50 3.11 -11.20
CA PHE A 47 -23.00 1.87 -10.66
C PHE A 47 -23.96 2.11 -9.48
N LEU A 48 -23.65 3.06 -8.59
CA LEU A 48 -24.57 3.47 -7.53
C LEU A 48 -25.88 4.03 -8.11
N ALA A 49 -25.84 4.86 -9.15
CA ALA A 49 -27.03 5.37 -9.81
C ALA A 49 -27.86 4.24 -10.45
N TYR A 50 -27.19 3.26 -11.10
CA TYR A 50 -27.84 2.05 -11.61
C TYR A 50 -28.54 1.29 -10.48
N LEU A 51 -27.88 1.08 -9.35
CA LEU A 51 -28.51 0.44 -8.20
C LEU A 51 -29.73 1.24 -7.76
N VAL A 52 -29.57 2.53 -7.46
CA VAL A 52 -30.67 3.42 -7.02
C VAL A 52 -31.87 3.38 -7.97
N GLY A 53 -31.64 3.33 -9.28
CA GLY A 53 -32.70 3.32 -10.29
C GLY A 53 -33.31 1.94 -10.57
N THR A 54 -32.79 0.85 -9.99
CA THR A 54 -33.29 -0.52 -10.23
C THR A 54 -33.98 -1.08 -8.99
N ALA A 55 -34.84 -2.08 -9.22
CA ALA A 55 -35.55 -2.84 -8.18
C ALA A 55 -34.65 -3.63 -7.21
N HIS A 56 -33.31 -3.47 -7.26
CA HIS A 56 -32.39 -3.98 -6.25
C HIS A 56 -32.05 -2.94 -5.16
N TYR A 57 -32.41 -1.67 -5.38
CA TYR A 57 -32.33 -0.58 -4.40
C TYR A 57 -33.73 0.00 -4.06
N PRO A 58 -34.83 -0.76 -4.06
CA PRO A 58 -36.10 -0.19 -3.72
C PRO A 58 -36.03 0.13 -2.24
N PHE A 59 -36.34 1.37 -1.93
CA PHE A 59 -36.74 1.75 -0.60
C PHE A 59 -37.97 0.88 -0.21
N GLY A 60 -38.89 0.60 -1.14
CA GLY A 60 -40.26 0.14 -0.90
C GLY A 60 -40.57 -1.22 -0.29
N ASP A 61 -39.82 -2.30 -0.58
CA ASP A 61 -40.22 -3.63 -0.08
C ASP A 61 -40.24 -3.70 1.46
N ALA A 62 -39.35 -2.94 2.11
CA ALA A 62 -39.31 -2.82 3.56
C ALA A 62 -40.39 -1.88 4.14
N TYR A 63 -40.93 -0.94 3.35
CA TYR A 63 -41.87 0.10 3.82
C TYR A 63 -43.33 -0.28 3.77
N SER A 64 -43.69 -1.35 3.05
CA SER A 64 -45.06 -1.85 2.98
C SER A 64 -45.67 -2.13 4.37
N GLY A 65 -44.84 -2.39 5.38
CA GLY A 65 -45.24 -2.63 6.78
C GLY A 65 -45.27 -1.40 7.71
N GLY A 66 -44.99 -0.17 7.22
CA GLY A 66 -44.86 1.03 8.07
C GLY A 66 -43.44 1.26 8.60
N PRO A 67 -43.19 2.32 9.39
CA PRO A 67 -41.84 2.67 9.88
C PRO A 67 -41.25 1.57 10.77
N PRO A 68 -39.91 1.41 10.81
CA PRO A 68 -39.27 0.36 11.60
C PRO A 68 -39.54 0.57 13.09
N THR A 69 -39.74 -0.52 13.85
CA THR A 69 -39.97 -0.45 15.30
C THR A 69 -38.70 -0.08 16.09
N ALA A 70 -37.53 -0.44 15.54
CA ALA A 70 -36.23 -0.14 16.14
C ALA A 70 -35.27 0.46 15.08
N PRO A 71 -35.48 1.71 14.65
CA PRO A 71 -34.63 2.35 13.64
C PRO A 71 -33.18 2.41 14.10
N LEU A 72 -32.24 2.18 13.17
CA LEU A 72 -30.83 2.45 13.38
C LEU A 72 -30.57 3.96 13.53
N TRP A 73 -29.46 4.31 14.17
CA TRP A 73 -29.14 5.71 14.52
C TRP A 73 -29.24 6.72 13.35
N PRO A 74 -28.88 6.40 12.08
CA PRO A 74 -29.00 7.39 11.01
C PRO A 74 -30.46 7.77 10.73
N ILE A 75 -31.38 6.82 10.91
CA ILE A 75 -32.80 7.02 10.69
C ILE A 75 -33.40 7.82 11.84
N ARG A 76 -33.04 7.48 13.08
CA ARG A 76 -33.48 8.25 14.27
C ARG A 76 -33.11 9.73 14.18
N LEU A 77 -31.92 10.06 13.68
CA LEU A 77 -31.49 11.45 13.51
C LEU A 77 -32.37 12.20 12.50
N VAL A 78 -32.74 11.56 11.39
CA VAL A 78 -33.62 12.17 10.39
C VAL A 78 -35.05 12.30 10.93
N GLU A 79 -35.53 11.27 11.62
CA GLU A 79 -36.87 11.27 12.24
C GLU A 79 -37.05 12.41 13.25
N GLN A 80 -36.02 12.74 14.03
CA GLN A 80 -36.06 13.85 14.98
C GLN A 80 -36.22 15.23 14.31
N VAL A 81 -35.80 15.36 13.05
CA VAL A 81 -35.81 16.64 12.33
C VAL A 81 -37.04 16.79 11.44
N VAL A 82 -37.42 15.72 10.72
CA VAL A 82 -38.48 15.78 9.68
C VAL A 82 -39.61 14.76 9.89
N GLY A 83 -39.63 14.04 11.03
CA GLY A 83 -40.62 13.00 11.32
C GLY A 83 -40.40 11.73 10.49
N THR A 84 -41.41 10.86 10.41
CA THR A 84 -41.37 9.59 9.63
C THR A 84 -42.07 9.67 8.28
N ALA A 85 -42.74 10.80 7.98
CA ALA A 85 -43.53 10.97 6.77
C ALA A 85 -42.69 10.85 5.48
N TRP A 86 -41.42 11.27 5.53
CA TRP A 86 -40.50 11.20 4.39
C TRP A 86 -40.25 9.78 3.88
N LEU A 87 -40.41 8.76 4.73
CA LEU A 87 -40.26 7.34 4.35
C LEU A 87 -41.30 6.92 3.31
N ARG A 88 -42.44 7.63 3.21
CA ARG A 88 -43.52 7.34 2.25
C ARG A 88 -43.25 7.89 0.85
N HIS A 89 -42.22 8.74 0.67
CA HIS A 89 -41.94 9.42 -0.59
C HIS A 89 -40.83 8.71 -1.38
N GLU A 90 -41.02 7.42 -1.69
CA GLU A 90 -40.00 6.58 -2.34
C GLU A 90 -39.49 7.14 -3.67
N LEU A 91 -40.38 7.67 -4.52
CA LEU A 91 -40.00 8.29 -5.79
C LEU A 91 -39.11 9.51 -5.59
N ALA A 92 -39.40 10.32 -4.56
CA ALA A 92 -38.60 11.50 -4.24
C ALA A 92 -37.22 11.09 -3.70
N LEU A 93 -37.17 10.08 -2.83
CA LEU A 93 -35.91 9.54 -2.31
C LEU A 93 -35.05 8.97 -3.45
N MET A 94 -35.64 8.17 -4.32
CA MET A 94 -34.97 7.65 -5.52
C MET A 94 -34.44 8.79 -6.41
N ALA A 95 -35.26 9.81 -6.69
CA ALA A 95 -34.85 10.96 -7.50
C ALA A 95 -33.67 11.73 -6.87
N VAL A 96 -33.69 11.93 -5.55
CA VAL A 96 -32.59 12.56 -4.80
C VAL A 96 -31.32 11.71 -4.86
N GLY A 97 -31.45 10.39 -4.68
CA GLY A 97 -30.35 9.45 -4.83
C GLY A 97 -29.71 9.48 -6.22
N LEU A 98 -30.54 9.47 -7.27
CA LEU A 98 -30.10 9.56 -8.66
C LEU A 98 -29.41 10.90 -8.93
N LEU A 99 -29.98 12.01 -8.47
CA LEU A 99 -29.39 13.34 -8.64
C LEU A 99 -27.97 13.39 -8.07
N PHE A 100 -27.78 12.93 -6.83
CA PHE A 100 -26.46 12.96 -6.20
C PHE A 100 -25.50 11.93 -6.81
N ALA A 101 -25.95 10.71 -7.11
CA ALA A 101 -25.11 9.69 -7.73
C ALA A 101 -24.65 10.09 -9.13
N LEU A 102 -25.57 10.54 -10.00
CA LEU A 102 -25.24 11.01 -11.35
C LEU A 102 -24.42 12.30 -11.31
N GLY A 103 -24.73 13.22 -10.39
CA GLY A 103 -23.94 14.42 -10.16
C GLY A 103 -22.50 14.10 -9.75
N ALA A 104 -22.32 13.16 -8.81
CA ALA A 104 -21.00 12.69 -8.38
C ALA A 104 -20.27 11.92 -9.49
N ALA A 105 -20.99 11.19 -10.35
CA ALA A 105 -20.41 10.54 -11.53
C ALA A 105 -19.90 11.57 -12.56
N ALA A 106 -20.67 12.62 -12.84
CA ALA A 106 -20.25 13.68 -13.75
C ALA A 106 -19.07 14.48 -13.17
N SER A 107 -19.15 14.83 -11.89
CA SER A 107 -18.23 15.74 -11.20
C SER A 107 -17.74 15.17 -9.84
N PRO A 108 -16.94 14.10 -9.83
CA PRO A 108 -16.49 13.45 -8.60
C PRO A 108 -15.55 14.29 -7.75
N ARG A 109 -15.09 15.45 -8.25
CA ARG A 109 -14.27 16.40 -7.46
C ARG A 109 -15.13 17.31 -6.57
N ILE A 110 -16.45 17.38 -6.78
CA ILE A 110 -17.34 18.17 -5.94
C ILE A 110 -17.69 17.36 -4.69
N PHE A 111 -17.28 17.84 -3.52
CA PHE A 111 -17.48 17.14 -2.26
C PHE A 111 -18.97 16.95 -1.93
N VAL A 112 -19.78 18.00 -2.09
CA VAL A 112 -21.21 17.97 -1.75
C VAL A 112 -21.97 16.88 -2.51
N LEU A 113 -21.64 16.66 -3.80
CA LEU A 113 -22.28 15.62 -4.60
C LEU A 113 -21.95 14.21 -4.07
N ARG A 114 -20.68 13.98 -3.73
CA ARG A 114 -20.24 12.72 -3.14
C ARG A 114 -20.82 12.48 -1.75
N LEU A 115 -20.87 13.53 -0.93
CA LEU A 115 -21.46 13.48 0.40
C LEU A 115 -22.96 13.16 0.31
N GLY A 116 -23.70 13.83 -0.58
CA GLY A 116 -25.12 13.53 -0.79
C GLY A 116 -25.35 12.09 -1.23
N ALA A 117 -24.54 11.58 -2.17
CA ALA A 117 -24.63 10.19 -2.62
C ALA A 117 -24.30 9.18 -1.50
N PHE A 118 -23.29 9.49 -0.68
CA PHE A 118 -22.92 8.68 0.48
C PHE A 118 -24.00 8.70 1.55
N VAL A 119 -24.54 9.86 1.91
CA VAL A 119 -25.61 9.99 2.91
C VAL A 119 -26.85 9.24 2.44
N HIS A 120 -27.23 9.38 1.17
CA HIS A 120 -28.33 8.60 0.59
C HIS A 120 -28.09 7.09 0.74
N LEU A 121 -26.90 6.61 0.41
CA LEU A 121 -26.51 5.21 0.58
C LEU A 121 -26.50 4.76 2.04
N MET A 122 -26.02 5.60 2.95
CA MET A 122 -26.01 5.33 4.37
C MET A 122 -27.43 5.20 4.93
N LEU A 123 -28.34 6.09 4.52
CA LEU A 123 -29.75 6.01 4.90
C LEU A 123 -30.40 4.75 4.35
N HIS A 124 -30.20 4.42 3.07
CA HIS A 124 -30.70 3.18 2.48
C HIS A 124 -30.23 1.93 3.25
N VAL A 125 -28.93 1.84 3.55
CA VAL A 125 -28.38 0.73 4.35
C VAL A 125 -28.99 0.72 5.75
N ALA A 126 -29.11 1.88 6.39
CA ALA A 126 -29.67 1.98 7.73
C ALA A 126 -31.14 1.56 7.78
N ILE A 127 -31.96 1.97 6.81
CA ILE A 127 -33.35 1.53 6.65
C ILE A 127 -33.40 0.02 6.49
N ARG A 128 -32.67 -0.54 5.51
CA ARG A 128 -32.73 -1.97 5.21
C ARG A 128 -32.36 -2.83 6.42
N ASN A 129 -31.42 -2.36 7.23
CA ASN A 129 -30.96 -3.03 8.45
C ASN A 129 -31.75 -2.64 9.70
N SER A 130 -32.74 -1.75 9.59
CA SER A 130 -33.71 -1.45 10.66
C SER A 130 -34.91 -2.40 10.62
N TYR A 131 -35.07 -3.17 9.54
CA TYR A 131 -36.05 -4.24 9.42
C TYR A 131 -35.34 -5.60 9.48
N GLY A 132 -35.63 -6.40 10.50
CA GLY A 132 -35.11 -7.77 10.62
C GLY A 132 -33.61 -7.86 10.95
N SER A 133 -32.94 -8.85 10.38
CA SER A 133 -31.52 -9.14 10.64
C SER A 133 -30.58 -8.28 9.79
N ILE A 134 -29.34 -8.12 10.27
CA ILE A 134 -28.33 -7.32 9.58
C ILE A 134 -27.96 -7.97 8.25
N ASN A 135 -28.22 -7.29 7.14
CA ASN A 135 -27.81 -7.68 5.80
C ASN A 135 -26.48 -7.02 5.42
N HIS A 136 -25.45 -7.85 5.21
CA HIS A 136 -24.10 -7.37 4.90
C HIS A 136 -23.86 -6.98 3.43
N GLY A 137 -24.78 -7.27 2.50
CA GLY A 137 -24.53 -7.19 1.06
C GLY A 137 -24.12 -5.80 0.54
N VAL A 138 -24.69 -4.72 1.11
CA VAL A 138 -24.47 -3.34 0.64
C VAL A 138 -23.35 -2.61 1.40
N HIS A 139 -22.86 -3.19 2.50
CA HIS A 139 -21.90 -2.52 3.39
C HIS A 139 -20.57 -2.22 2.69
N ILE A 140 -20.11 -3.10 1.79
CA ILE A 140 -18.86 -2.85 1.06
C ILE A 140 -18.98 -1.63 0.14
N LEU A 141 -20.12 -1.48 -0.52
CA LEU A 141 -20.42 -0.32 -1.36
C LEU A 141 -20.42 0.96 -0.51
N LEU A 142 -21.04 0.92 0.68
CA LEU A 142 -21.09 2.05 1.61
C LEU A 142 -19.69 2.47 2.07
N LEU A 143 -18.86 1.52 2.52
CA LEU A 143 -17.53 1.82 3.05
C LEU A 143 -16.56 2.32 1.96
N VAL A 144 -16.68 1.78 0.73
CA VAL A 144 -15.97 2.34 -0.42
C VAL A 144 -16.45 3.75 -0.72
N GLY A 145 -17.76 4.02 -0.64
CA GLY A 145 -18.33 5.36 -0.78
C GLY A 145 -17.77 6.35 0.25
N PHE A 146 -17.58 5.91 1.49
CA PHE A 146 -16.92 6.70 2.54
C PHE A 146 -15.47 7.03 2.18
N ALA A 147 -14.68 6.05 1.74
CA ALA A 147 -13.31 6.28 1.29
C ALA A 147 -13.24 7.30 0.14
N LEU A 148 -14.22 7.25 -0.77
CA LEU A 148 -14.31 8.18 -1.89
C LEU A 148 -14.69 9.61 -1.48
N LEU A 149 -15.17 9.88 -0.26
CA LEU A 149 -15.36 11.26 0.24
C LEU A 149 -14.05 12.04 0.35
N PHE A 150 -12.92 11.34 0.49
CA PHE A 150 -11.60 11.95 0.67
C PHE A 150 -10.89 12.30 -0.65
N LEU A 151 -11.51 12.09 -1.82
CA LEU A 151 -10.96 12.63 -3.07
C LEU A 151 -10.85 14.17 -3.00
N PRO A 152 -9.78 14.74 -3.57
CA PRO A 152 -9.56 16.19 -3.53
C PRO A 152 -10.50 16.95 -4.47
N GLY A 153 -10.78 18.20 -4.10
CA GLY A 153 -11.49 19.16 -4.95
C GLY A 153 -10.64 19.70 -6.11
N ARG A 154 -11.26 20.48 -7.00
CA ARG A 154 -10.56 21.14 -8.13
C ARG A 154 -9.90 22.43 -7.62
N ARG A 155 -8.56 22.46 -7.54
CA ARG A 155 -7.75 23.67 -7.28
C ARG A 155 -6.50 23.68 -8.17
N SER A 156 -6.01 24.88 -8.50
CA SER A 156 -5.16 25.16 -9.69
C SER A 156 -3.65 25.32 -9.45
N ASP A 157 -3.12 25.04 -8.26
CA ASP A 157 -1.71 25.33 -7.93
C ASP A 157 -0.82 24.06 -7.85
N GLN A 158 0.47 24.16 -8.19
CA GLN A 158 1.42 23.04 -8.26
C GLN A 158 1.63 22.33 -6.91
N ARG A 159 1.67 23.08 -5.80
CA ARG A 159 1.73 22.47 -4.46
C ARG A 159 0.48 21.65 -4.17
N HIS A 160 -0.66 22.12 -4.66
CA HIS A 160 -1.93 21.42 -4.57
C HIS A 160 -1.97 20.19 -5.47
N GLU A 161 -1.30 20.19 -6.62
CA GLU A 161 -1.22 19.03 -7.50
C GLU A 161 -0.57 17.82 -6.82
N ARG A 162 0.58 18.00 -6.16
CA ARG A 162 1.23 16.92 -5.39
C ARG A 162 0.34 16.41 -4.25
N ASN A 163 -0.34 17.32 -3.56
CA ASN A 163 -1.26 16.95 -2.48
C ASN A 163 -2.50 16.22 -3.01
N ASN A 164 -3.01 16.62 -4.17
CA ASN A 164 -4.14 15.99 -4.84
C ASN A 164 -3.79 14.57 -5.26
N VAL A 165 -2.61 14.35 -5.85
CA VAL A 165 -2.13 13.00 -6.18
C VAL A 165 -2.08 12.13 -4.93
N ARG A 166 -1.49 12.63 -3.83
CA ARG A 166 -1.45 11.91 -2.55
C ARG A 166 -2.85 11.58 -2.01
N ALA A 167 -3.77 12.55 -2.03
CA ALA A 167 -5.14 12.36 -1.57
C ALA A 167 -5.91 11.34 -2.41
N CYS A 168 -5.78 11.38 -3.75
CA CYS A 168 -6.37 10.37 -4.63
C CYS A 168 -5.83 8.97 -4.33
N LEU A 169 -4.51 8.83 -4.18
CA LEU A 169 -3.91 7.54 -3.86
C LEU A 169 -4.29 7.05 -2.47
N ALA A 170 -4.43 7.95 -1.49
CA ALA A 170 -4.90 7.61 -0.15
C ALA A 170 -6.37 7.13 -0.17
N ALA A 171 -7.25 7.79 -0.92
CA ALA A 171 -8.64 7.36 -1.08
C ALA A 171 -8.73 5.97 -1.76
N LEU A 172 -7.93 5.72 -2.80
CA LEU A 172 -7.81 4.39 -3.40
C LEU A 172 -7.33 3.35 -2.39
N TRP A 173 -6.29 3.68 -1.63
CA TRP A 173 -5.70 2.79 -0.64
C TRP A 173 -6.71 2.44 0.46
N MET A 174 -7.49 3.42 0.91
CA MET A 174 -8.58 3.22 1.87
C MET A 174 -9.68 2.32 1.30
N ALA A 175 -10.11 2.54 0.06
CA ALA A 175 -11.10 1.69 -0.61
C ALA A 175 -10.60 0.24 -0.74
N GLN A 176 -9.37 0.05 -1.23
CA GLN A 176 -8.73 -1.27 -1.33
C GLN A 176 -8.59 -1.94 0.04
N SER A 177 -8.22 -1.18 1.07
CA SER A 177 -8.04 -1.70 2.42
C SER A 177 -9.34 -2.20 3.01
N VAL A 178 -10.44 -1.47 2.86
CA VAL A 178 -11.73 -1.93 3.40
C VAL A 178 -12.24 -3.17 2.65
N ILE A 179 -12.10 -3.20 1.32
CA ILE A 179 -12.42 -4.39 0.53
C ILE A 179 -11.62 -5.58 1.02
N LEU A 180 -10.29 -5.49 1.07
CA LEU A 180 -9.43 -6.60 1.43
C LEU A 180 -9.54 -6.97 2.92
N LEU A 181 -9.81 -6.00 3.80
CA LEU A 181 -10.09 -6.26 5.22
C LEU A 181 -11.34 -7.11 5.39
N SER A 182 -12.41 -6.89 4.62
CA SER A 182 -13.61 -7.73 4.73
C SER A 182 -13.33 -9.21 4.41
N TYR A 183 -12.45 -9.49 3.45
CA TYR A 183 -12.02 -10.85 3.14
C TYR A 183 -11.14 -11.42 4.24
N THR A 184 -10.20 -10.64 4.78
CA THR A 184 -9.38 -11.09 5.92
C THR A 184 -10.22 -11.38 7.16
N LEU A 185 -11.20 -10.54 7.48
CA LEU A 185 -12.14 -10.81 8.57
C LEU A 185 -12.96 -12.07 8.31
N SER A 186 -13.42 -12.29 7.07
CA SER A 186 -14.12 -13.54 6.71
C SER A 186 -13.23 -14.76 6.90
N GLY A 187 -11.97 -14.74 6.43
CA GLY A 187 -11.04 -15.86 6.60
C GLY A 187 -10.69 -16.14 8.06
N VAL A 188 -10.47 -15.09 8.86
CA VAL A 188 -10.25 -15.22 10.32
C VAL A 188 -11.48 -15.80 11.00
N TRP A 189 -12.68 -15.35 10.62
CA TRP A 189 -13.93 -15.86 11.15
C TRP A 189 -14.13 -17.35 10.84
N LYS A 190 -13.79 -17.78 9.61
CA LYS A 190 -13.82 -19.20 9.22
C LYS A 190 -12.92 -20.04 10.14
N ILE A 191 -11.67 -19.62 10.37
CA ILE A 191 -10.74 -20.32 11.28
C ILE A 191 -11.31 -20.40 12.70
N TRP A 192 -11.80 -19.27 13.21
CA TRP A 192 -12.29 -19.17 14.57
C TRP A 192 -13.44 -20.14 14.84
N TYR A 193 -14.40 -20.22 13.91
CA TYR A 193 -15.60 -21.03 14.10
C TYR A 193 -15.37 -22.51 13.80
N GLY A 194 -14.71 -22.86 12.69
CA GLY A 194 -14.58 -24.26 12.30
C GLY A 194 -13.41 -25.03 12.93
N ARG A 195 -12.56 -24.37 13.73
CA ARG A 195 -11.51 -25.02 14.54
C ARG A 195 -10.65 -26.01 13.73
N LEU A 196 -10.42 -27.22 14.26
CA LEU A 196 -9.61 -28.26 13.62
C LEU A 196 -10.34 -28.98 12.47
N GLU A 197 -11.68 -28.93 12.45
CA GLU A 197 -12.51 -29.60 11.43
C GLU A 197 -12.33 -28.95 10.05
N LEU A 198 -11.89 -27.69 9.98
CA LEU A 198 -11.56 -27.00 8.73
C LEU A 198 -10.37 -27.61 7.98
N PHE A 199 -9.57 -28.42 8.66
CA PHE A 199 -8.36 -29.04 8.10
C PHE A 199 -8.56 -30.51 7.72
N THR A 200 -9.78 -31.04 7.87
CA THR A 200 -10.12 -32.36 7.32
C THR A 200 -10.18 -32.30 5.80
N SER A 201 -10.01 -33.45 5.15
CA SER A 201 -10.00 -33.56 3.68
C SER A 201 -11.37 -33.39 3.03
N ASP A 202 -12.43 -33.35 3.82
CA ASP A 202 -13.83 -33.29 3.41
C ASP A 202 -14.54 -32.02 3.93
N ALA A 203 -13.81 -31.06 4.50
CA ALA A 203 -14.39 -29.88 5.16
C ALA A 203 -15.35 -29.09 4.24
N LEU A 204 -14.93 -28.78 3.01
CA LEU A 204 -15.80 -28.08 2.06
C LEU A 204 -16.97 -28.95 1.61
N THR A 205 -16.75 -30.26 1.37
CA THR A 205 -17.82 -31.18 0.99
C THR A 205 -18.91 -31.23 2.04
N ARG A 206 -18.55 -31.28 3.34
CA ARG A 206 -19.51 -31.22 4.46
C ARG A 206 -20.30 -29.92 4.46
N ILE A 207 -19.61 -28.77 4.35
CA ILE A 207 -20.27 -27.45 4.30
C ILE A 207 -21.28 -27.37 3.15
N LEU A 208 -20.90 -27.91 1.98
CA LEU A 208 -21.77 -27.93 0.81
C LEU A 208 -22.98 -28.84 1.00
N LEU A 209 -22.79 -30.02 1.60
CA LEU A 209 -23.87 -30.98 1.86
C LEU A 209 -24.83 -30.48 2.96
N ASP A 210 -24.30 -29.92 4.05
CA ASP A 210 -25.10 -29.33 5.13
C ASP A 210 -25.98 -28.21 4.59
N ARG A 211 -25.45 -27.38 3.68
CA ARG A 211 -26.22 -26.32 3.04
C ARG A 211 -27.29 -26.87 2.10
N LEU A 212 -27.00 -27.93 1.36
CA LEU A 212 -28.00 -28.61 0.52
C LEU A 212 -29.16 -29.17 1.34
N LEU A 213 -28.86 -29.74 2.52
CA LEU A 213 -29.87 -30.24 3.45
C LEU A 213 -30.69 -29.13 4.12
N ALA A 214 -30.10 -27.96 4.34
CA ALA A 214 -30.73 -26.86 5.08
C ALA A 214 -31.56 -25.89 4.23
N GLU A 215 -31.14 -25.58 3.00
CA GLU A 215 -31.64 -24.40 2.27
C GLU A 215 -31.88 -24.61 0.76
N ALA A 216 -31.56 -25.78 0.17
CA ALA A 216 -31.58 -25.93 -1.28
C ALA A 216 -32.89 -26.55 -1.79
N ASP A 217 -33.82 -25.71 -2.27
CA ASP A 217 -34.94 -26.15 -3.13
C ASP A 217 -34.45 -26.63 -4.51
N GLU A 218 -33.29 -26.13 -4.95
CA GLU A 218 -32.63 -26.51 -6.21
C GLU A 218 -31.16 -26.86 -5.98
N ILE A 219 -30.70 -27.93 -6.63
CA ILE A 219 -29.30 -28.37 -6.56
C ILE A 219 -28.41 -27.36 -7.33
N PRO A 220 -27.42 -26.72 -6.68
CA PRO A 220 -26.52 -25.79 -7.36
C PRO A 220 -25.77 -26.45 -8.52
N VAL A 221 -25.60 -25.72 -9.62
CA VAL A 221 -25.10 -26.25 -10.91
C VAL A 221 -23.75 -26.96 -10.79
N LEU A 222 -22.82 -26.38 -10.04
CA LEU A 222 -21.45 -26.92 -9.93
C LEU A 222 -21.31 -27.94 -8.80
N LEU A 223 -22.31 -28.04 -7.91
CA LEU A 223 -22.22 -28.86 -6.71
C LEU A 223 -22.04 -30.35 -7.02
N PRO A 224 -22.83 -31.00 -7.90
CA PRO A 224 -22.64 -32.42 -8.22
C PRO A 224 -21.25 -32.74 -8.76
N PHE A 225 -20.64 -31.81 -9.50
CA PHE A 225 -19.31 -31.99 -10.07
C PHE A 225 -18.19 -31.88 -9.03
N VAL A 226 -18.30 -30.91 -8.11
CA VAL A 226 -17.27 -30.67 -7.08
C VAL A 226 -17.40 -31.64 -5.92
N ALA A 227 -18.62 -31.97 -5.48
CA ALA A 227 -18.85 -32.88 -4.35
C ALA A 227 -18.40 -34.32 -4.65
N GLN A 228 -18.34 -34.73 -5.92
CA GLN A 228 -17.79 -36.04 -6.33
C GLN A 228 -16.25 -36.07 -6.36
N ARG A 229 -15.57 -34.94 -6.14
CA ARG A 229 -14.12 -34.78 -6.33
C ARG A 229 -13.50 -34.11 -5.11
N ASP A 230 -13.28 -34.89 -4.04
CA ASP A 230 -12.72 -34.38 -2.77
C ASP A 230 -11.44 -33.57 -2.95
N TRP A 231 -10.52 -34.01 -3.82
CA TRP A 231 -9.26 -33.29 -4.06
C TRP A 231 -9.49 -31.87 -4.63
N LEU A 232 -10.53 -31.69 -5.46
CA LEU A 232 -10.88 -30.41 -6.07
C LEU A 232 -11.51 -29.51 -5.01
N ALA A 233 -12.49 -30.02 -4.27
CA ALA A 233 -13.14 -29.30 -3.17
C ALA A 233 -12.10 -28.86 -2.12
N GLN A 234 -11.20 -29.76 -1.74
CA GLN A 234 -10.14 -29.45 -0.77
C GLN A 234 -9.16 -28.40 -1.30
N SER A 235 -8.77 -28.47 -2.58
CA SER A 235 -7.89 -27.46 -3.18
C SER A 235 -8.54 -26.08 -3.20
N MET A 236 -9.82 -26.00 -3.57
CA MET A 236 -10.60 -24.76 -3.56
C MET A 236 -10.72 -24.20 -2.14
N TRP A 237 -10.93 -25.06 -1.16
CA TRP A 237 -11.00 -24.70 0.25
C TRP A 237 -9.70 -24.08 0.77
N TRP A 238 -8.57 -24.75 0.58
CA TRP A 238 -7.26 -24.24 0.98
C TRP A 238 -6.90 -22.93 0.29
N MET A 239 -7.20 -22.83 -1.01
CA MET A 239 -6.99 -21.61 -1.77
C MET A 239 -7.83 -20.45 -1.21
N THR A 240 -9.10 -20.72 -0.90
CA THR A 240 -10.02 -19.72 -0.32
C THR A 240 -9.49 -19.22 1.01
N LEU A 241 -9.19 -20.13 1.95
CA LEU A 241 -8.66 -19.78 3.26
C LEU A 241 -7.37 -18.95 3.14
N TYR A 242 -6.43 -19.41 2.31
CA TYR A 242 -5.16 -18.70 2.11
C TYR A 242 -5.37 -17.28 1.56
N ILE A 243 -6.20 -17.12 0.54
CA ILE A 243 -6.43 -15.81 -0.09
C ILE A 243 -7.14 -14.87 0.87
N GLU A 244 -8.17 -15.34 1.58
CA GLU A 244 -8.94 -14.53 2.50
C GLU A 244 -8.07 -14.05 3.67
N ILE A 245 -7.38 -14.96 4.37
CA ILE A 245 -6.55 -14.62 5.55
C ILE A 245 -5.48 -13.59 5.21
N PHE A 246 -4.88 -13.68 4.02
CA PHE A 246 -3.81 -12.76 3.63
C PHE A 246 -4.26 -11.63 2.69
N ALA A 247 -5.57 -11.48 2.45
CA ALA A 247 -6.12 -10.48 1.54
C ALA A 247 -5.62 -9.07 1.87
N LEU A 248 -5.64 -8.64 3.14
CA LEU A 248 -5.19 -7.30 3.53
C LEU A 248 -3.72 -7.01 3.15
N LEU A 249 -2.85 -8.02 3.09
CA LEU A 249 -1.45 -7.82 2.70
C LEU A 249 -1.29 -7.47 1.21
N VAL A 250 -2.31 -7.75 0.38
CA VAL A 250 -2.32 -7.42 -1.05
C VAL A 250 -2.24 -5.91 -1.27
N VAL A 251 -2.82 -5.11 -0.37
CA VAL A 251 -2.78 -3.63 -0.42
C VAL A 251 -1.36 -3.08 -0.59
N PHE A 252 -0.37 -3.74 0.02
CA PHE A 252 1.03 -3.32 0.01
C PHE A 252 1.83 -3.88 -1.17
N ARG A 253 1.20 -4.69 -2.04
CA ARG A 253 1.88 -5.49 -3.07
C ARG A 253 1.17 -5.30 -4.40
N PRO A 254 1.50 -4.24 -5.15
CA PRO A 254 0.76 -3.90 -6.36
C PRO A 254 0.73 -4.98 -7.46
N HIS A 255 1.76 -5.83 -7.51
CA HIS A 255 1.78 -7.02 -8.38
C HIS A 255 0.65 -8.01 -8.10
N LEU A 256 0.08 -8.01 -6.89
CA LEU A 256 -1.01 -8.91 -6.50
C LEU A 256 -2.41 -8.35 -6.79
N HIS A 257 -2.56 -7.05 -7.04
CA HIS A 257 -3.89 -6.44 -7.12
C HIS A 257 -4.75 -7.08 -8.23
N ARG A 258 -4.21 -7.19 -9.45
CA ARG A 258 -4.89 -7.83 -10.59
C ARG A 258 -5.16 -9.33 -10.38
N PRO A 259 -4.15 -10.18 -10.13
CA PRO A 259 -4.37 -11.62 -10.01
C PRO A 259 -5.25 -11.98 -8.82
N ILE A 260 -5.04 -11.37 -7.65
CA ILE A 260 -5.89 -11.64 -6.48
C ILE A 260 -7.29 -11.06 -6.68
N GLY A 261 -7.43 -9.89 -7.30
CA GLY A 261 -8.74 -9.36 -7.70
C GLY A 261 -9.51 -10.33 -8.59
N ALA A 262 -8.86 -10.91 -9.61
CA ALA A 262 -9.47 -11.92 -10.46
C ALA A 262 -9.87 -13.19 -9.67
N VAL A 263 -9.02 -13.67 -8.77
CA VAL A 263 -9.35 -14.86 -7.97
C VAL A 263 -10.48 -14.59 -6.97
N LEU A 264 -10.54 -13.40 -6.36
CA LEU A 264 -11.65 -13.02 -5.47
C LEU A 264 -12.98 -12.86 -6.23
N MET A 265 -12.95 -12.38 -7.47
CA MET A 265 -14.14 -12.37 -8.32
C MET A 265 -14.57 -13.80 -8.69
N LEU A 266 -13.62 -14.65 -9.07
CA LEU A 266 -13.89 -16.06 -9.37
C LEU A 266 -14.45 -16.79 -8.16
N PHE A 267 -13.89 -16.55 -6.97
CA PHE A 267 -14.39 -17.10 -5.70
C PHE A 267 -15.88 -16.79 -5.51
N HIS A 268 -16.32 -15.56 -5.76
CA HIS A 268 -17.73 -15.18 -5.62
C HIS A 268 -18.61 -15.83 -6.68
N ILE A 269 -18.17 -15.88 -7.93
CA ILE A 269 -18.89 -16.56 -9.03
C ILE A 269 -19.03 -18.05 -8.71
N THR A 270 -17.95 -18.69 -8.28
CA THR A 270 -17.93 -20.11 -7.94
C THR A 270 -18.74 -20.40 -6.68
N SER A 271 -18.76 -19.49 -5.69
CA SER A 271 -19.61 -19.62 -4.50
C SER A 271 -21.09 -19.57 -4.87
N ASP A 272 -21.48 -18.70 -5.80
CA ASP A 272 -22.84 -18.64 -6.33
C ASP A 272 -23.23 -19.97 -7.00
N LEU A 273 -22.37 -20.47 -7.89
CA LEU A 273 -22.61 -21.73 -8.61
C LEU A 273 -22.57 -23.00 -7.73
N LEU A 274 -21.96 -22.92 -6.54
CA LEU A 274 -21.84 -24.04 -5.60
C LEU A 274 -22.86 -24.01 -4.46
N MET A 275 -23.33 -22.82 -4.08
CA MET A 275 -24.11 -22.61 -2.85
C MET A 275 -25.36 -21.75 -3.06
N ASN A 276 -25.62 -21.26 -4.29
CA ASN A 276 -26.65 -20.29 -4.64
C ASN A 276 -26.58 -19.01 -3.77
N ILE A 277 -25.36 -18.57 -3.42
CA ILE A 277 -25.10 -17.33 -2.68
C ILE A 277 -24.38 -16.33 -3.58
N SER A 278 -25.09 -15.31 -4.04
CA SER A 278 -24.53 -14.28 -4.89
C SER A 278 -24.01 -13.07 -4.10
N PHE A 279 -22.77 -12.66 -4.41
CA PHE A 279 -22.13 -11.44 -3.87
C PHE A 279 -21.75 -10.47 -4.99
N SER A 280 -22.72 -10.14 -5.85
CA SER A 280 -22.48 -9.37 -7.08
C SER A 280 -21.88 -7.98 -6.80
N LEU A 281 -22.27 -7.32 -5.70
CA LEU A 281 -21.69 -6.04 -5.29
C LEU A 281 -20.18 -6.16 -4.99
N ASN A 282 -19.75 -7.23 -4.33
CA ASN A 282 -18.34 -7.47 -4.04
C ASN A 282 -17.55 -7.72 -5.34
N ILE A 283 -18.12 -8.45 -6.30
CA ILE A 283 -17.50 -8.67 -7.62
C ILE A 283 -17.21 -7.33 -8.30
N VAL A 284 -18.19 -6.41 -8.31
CA VAL A 284 -18.02 -5.08 -8.92
C VAL A 284 -16.98 -4.25 -8.16
N MET A 285 -17.01 -4.24 -6.82
CA MET A 285 -16.04 -3.48 -6.02
C MET A 285 -14.60 -3.99 -6.18
N VAL A 286 -14.41 -5.32 -6.17
CA VAL A 286 -13.11 -5.94 -6.45
C VAL A 286 -12.67 -5.65 -7.88
N GLY A 287 -13.57 -5.74 -8.85
CA GLY A 287 -13.29 -5.39 -10.24
C GLY A 287 -12.78 -3.97 -10.39
N LEU A 288 -13.50 -2.99 -9.84
CA LEU A 288 -13.13 -1.58 -9.95
C LEU A 288 -11.83 -1.25 -9.21
N PHE A 289 -11.64 -1.74 -7.99
CA PHE A 289 -10.55 -1.25 -7.12
C PHE A 289 -9.33 -2.18 -7.02
N LEU A 290 -9.44 -3.45 -7.39
CA LEU A 290 -8.30 -4.39 -7.43
C LEU A 290 -7.93 -4.77 -8.86
N LEU A 291 -8.89 -5.26 -9.66
CA LEU A 291 -8.61 -5.69 -11.03
C LEU A 291 -8.21 -4.49 -11.92
N LEU A 292 -8.94 -3.38 -11.82
CA LEU A 292 -8.63 -2.13 -12.53
C LEU A 292 -7.71 -1.19 -11.72
N SER A 293 -7.04 -1.70 -10.67
CA SER A 293 -6.19 -0.89 -9.80
C SER A 293 -5.12 -0.12 -10.60
N PRO A 294 -5.05 1.22 -10.48
CA PRO A 294 -4.06 2.03 -11.18
C PRO A 294 -2.65 1.91 -10.58
N LEU A 295 -2.52 1.23 -9.44
CA LEU A 295 -1.24 0.88 -8.82
C LEU A 295 -0.69 -0.45 -9.32
N ALA A 296 -1.49 -1.26 -10.02
CA ALA A 296 -1.00 -2.52 -10.59
C ALA A 296 0.05 -2.22 -11.70
N PRO A 297 1.06 -3.08 -11.87
CA PRO A 297 1.97 -2.99 -13.01
C PRO A 297 1.23 -3.10 -14.34
N ASP A 298 1.69 -2.41 -15.38
CA ASP A 298 1.03 -2.43 -16.68
C ASP A 298 1.05 -3.82 -17.33
N ARG A 299 2.18 -4.54 -17.20
CA ARG A 299 2.35 -5.90 -17.73
C ARG A 299 2.26 -6.95 -16.62
N PHE A 300 1.54 -8.04 -16.91
CA PHE A 300 1.47 -9.17 -16.00
C PHE A 300 2.82 -9.89 -15.92
N SER A 301 3.24 -10.24 -14.71
CA SER A 301 4.44 -11.05 -14.46
C SER A 301 4.09 -12.18 -13.50
N LEU A 302 4.12 -13.42 -13.99
CA LEU A 302 3.86 -14.60 -13.17
C LEU A 302 4.92 -14.72 -12.06
N SER A 303 6.20 -14.53 -12.40
CA SER A 303 7.29 -14.57 -11.43
C SER A 303 7.15 -13.48 -10.36
N GLY A 304 6.82 -12.25 -10.78
CA GLY A 304 6.56 -11.14 -9.86
C GLY A 304 5.39 -11.40 -8.92
N THR A 305 4.32 -12.02 -9.44
CA THR A 305 3.13 -12.41 -8.65
C THR A 305 3.50 -13.46 -7.60
N VAL A 306 4.12 -14.57 -7.99
CA VAL A 306 4.50 -15.66 -7.07
C VAL A 306 5.46 -15.17 -5.99
N ARG A 307 6.43 -14.33 -6.35
CA ARG A 307 7.36 -13.72 -5.39
C ARG A 307 6.70 -12.74 -4.43
N SER A 308 5.61 -12.13 -4.87
CA SER A 308 4.82 -11.20 -4.08
C SER A 308 3.81 -11.90 -3.19
N LEU A 309 3.58 -13.21 -3.30
CA LEU A 309 2.62 -13.92 -2.47
C LEU A 309 3.03 -13.96 -0.98
N PRO A 310 2.09 -13.77 -0.03
CA PRO A 310 2.30 -13.98 1.40
C PRO A 310 2.84 -15.38 1.69
N ILE A 311 3.80 -15.53 2.60
CA ILE A 311 4.47 -16.82 2.92
C ILE A 311 5.30 -17.40 1.74
N VAL A 312 4.70 -17.68 0.59
CA VAL A 312 5.33 -18.23 -0.62
C VAL A 312 6.49 -17.35 -1.12
N GLY A 313 6.38 -16.02 -0.99
CA GLY A 313 7.43 -15.08 -1.37
C GLY A 313 8.60 -14.95 -0.37
N ILE A 314 8.51 -15.54 0.83
CA ILE A 314 9.53 -15.40 1.89
C ILE A 314 10.87 -16.05 1.48
N PRO A 315 10.93 -17.30 0.99
CA PRO A 315 12.18 -17.93 0.57
C PRO A 315 12.93 -17.11 -0.48
N PHE A 316 12.23 -16.52 -1.45
CA PHE A 316 12.82 -15.67 -2.47
C PHE A 316 13.45 -14.39 -1.88
N ARG A 317 12.81 -13.77 -0.88
CA ARG A 317 13.37 -12.61 -0.17
C ARG A 317 14.59 -12.96 0.66
N ILE A 318 14.60 -14.13 1.31
CA ILE A 318 15.74 -14.64 2.09
C ILE A 318 16.91 -14.95 1.16
N MET A 319 16.66 -15.62 0.02
CA MET A 319 17.70 -15.89 -0.98
C MET A 319 18.27 -14.59 -1.56
N LYS A 320 17.44 -13.58 -1.82
CA LYS A 320 17.90 -12.24 -2.24
C LYS A 320 18.81 -11.60 -1.21
N ARG A 321 18.42 -11.61 0.08
CA ARG A 321 19.27 -11.08 1.17
C ARG A 321 20.58 -11.86 1.29
N ARG A 322 20.53 -13.20 1.19
CA ARG A 322 21.72 -14.07 1.23
C ARG A 322 22.65 -13.82 0.05
N GLN A 323 22.12 -13.61 -1.16
CA GLN A 323 22.92 -13.27 -2.33
C GLN A 323 23.47 -11.85 -2.28
N GLN A 324 22.70 -10.86 -1.81
CA GLN A 324 23.22 -9.52 -1.52
C GLN A 324 24.32 -9.55 -0.45
N SER A 325 24.25 -10.47 0.52
CA SER A 325 25.32 -10.68 1.50
C SER A 325 26.51 -11.50 0.99
N GLN A 326 26.35 -12.28 -0.09
CA GLN A 326 27.38 -13.16 -0.69
C GLN A 326 28.00 -12.58 -1.96
N GLN A 327 27.44 -11.50 -2.51
CA GLN A 327 28.13 -10.68 -3.48
C GLN A 327 29.35 -10.07 -2.77
N PRO A 328 30.57 -10.20 -3.31
CA PRO A 328 31.75 -9.68 -2.63
C PRO A 328 31.55 -8.18 -2.41
N ARG A 329 31.46 -7.75 -1.15
CA ARG A 329 31.37 -6.35 -0.73
C ARG A 329 32.70 -5.65 -0.94
N HIS A 330 33.15 -5.57 -2.19
CA HIS A 330 34.32 -4.79 -2.55
C HIS A 330 33.99 -3.29 -2.77
N ALA A 331 32.77 -2.83 -2.47
CA ALA A 331 32.35 -1.43 -2.69
C ALA A 331 31.68 -0.70 -1.49
N ASP A 332 31.40 -1.34 -0.35
CA ASP A 332 30.54 -0.76 0.71
C ASP A 332 31.27 -0.32 2.00
N ARG A 333 32.58 -0.04 1.92
CA ARG A 333 33.27 0.65 3.02
C ARG A 333 33.20 2.15 2.79
N VAL A 334 32.58 2.85 3.73
CA VAL A 334 32.55 4.32 3.75
C VAL A 334 33.67 4.76 4.67
N TRP A 335 34.67 5.46 4.12
CA TRP A 335 35.78 6.00 4.91
C TRP A 335 35.54 7.48 5.17
N LEU A 336 35.65 7.91 6.41
CA LEU A 336 35.70 9.32 6.78
C LEU A 336 37.11 9.62 7.27
N VAL A 337 37.85 10.40 6.49
CA VAL A 337 39.18 10.93 6.84
C VAL A 337 38.98 12.33 7.42
N TYR A 338 39.39 12.53 8.66
CA TYR A 338 39.17 13.76 9.41
C TYR A 338 40.38 14.10 10.30
N ASP A 339 40.44 15.33 10.81
CA ASP A 339 41.45 15.77 11.76
C ASP A 339 41.02 15.47 13.20
N GLY A 340 41.69 14.52 13.86
CA GLY A 340 41.34 14.09 15.22
C GLY A 340 41.54 15.15 16.31
N GLU A 341 42.39 16.15 16.09
CA GLU A 341 42.60 17.23 17.06
C GLU A 341 41.61 18.38 16.91
N CYS A 342 40.89 18.44 15.79
CA CYS A 342 39.81 19.39 15.56
C CYS A 342 38.57 19.00 16.37
N LEU A 343 38.20 19.84 17.35
CA LEU A 343 37.06 19.60 18.25
C LEU A 343 35.76 19.30 17.48
N MET A 344 35.47 20.08 16.42
CA MET A 344 34.25 19.91 15.63
C MET A 344 34.26 18.62 14.81
N CYS A 345 35.39 18.30 14.16
CA CYS A 345 35.53 17.09 13.35
C CYS A 345 35.50 15.84 14.23
N ASN A 346 36.20 15.85 15.36
CA ASN A 346 36.23 14.73 16.30
C ASN A 346 34.87 14.49 16.94
N ASN A 347 34.18 15.54 17.42
CA ASN A 347 32.83 15.39 17.98
C ASN A 347 31.83 14.87 16.94
N TYR A 348 31.92 15.33 15.69
CA TYR A 348 31.10 14.84 14.59
C TYR A 348 31.40 13.37 14.26
N ALA A 349 32.68 12.99 14.18
CA ALA A 349 33.12 11.61 13.96
C ALA A 349 32.68 10.66 15.09
N GLN A 350 32.83 11.06 16.35
CA GLN A 350 32.38 10.29 17.52
C GLN A 350 30.86 10.13 17.51
N TYR A 351 30.11 11.18 17.16
CA TYR A 351 28.66 11.10 17.00
C TYR A 351 28.26 10.08 15.91
N LEU A 352 28.97 10.08 14.77
CA LEU A 352 28.75 9.09 13.71
C LEU A 352 29.12 7.67 14.16
N ARG A 353 30.19 7.50 14.94
CA ARG A 353 30.62 6.20 15.50
C ARG A 353 29.55 5.55 16.38
N LEU A 354 28.81 6.37 17.13
CA LEU A 354 27.82 5.93 18.12
C LEU A 354 26.51 5.42 17.50
N ARG A 355 26.28 5.60 16.20
CA ARG A 355 25.02 5.22 15.56
C ARG A 355 25.31 4.34 14.34
N GLU A 356 24.70 3.16 14.31
CA GLU A 356 24.75 2.18 13.22
C GLU A 356 24.34 2.81 11.88
N THR A 357 25.28 3.46 11.19
CA THR A 357 25.12 3.99 9.84
C THR A 357 25.34 2.90 8.80
N VAL A 358 24.75 3.09 7.62
CA VAL A 358 24.70 2.10 6.53
C VAL A 358 26.10 1.59 6.16
N GLY A 359 26.36 0.30 6.34
CA GLY A 359 27.58 -0.37 5.90
C GLY A 359 28.70 -0.44 6.95
N GLU A 360 29.91 -0.77 6.50
CA GLU A 360 31.12 -0.79 7.34
C GLU A 360 31.74 0.62 7.28
N PHE A 361 31.45 1.47 8.28
CA PHE A 361 31.90 2.86 8.34
C PHE A 361 33.22 2.96 9.11
N VAL A 362 34.28 3.43 8.45
CA VAL A 362 35.63 3.49 9.00
C VAL A 362 36.05 4.95 9.22
N LEU A 363 36.36 5.28 10.48
CA LEU A 363 36.87 6.58 10.89
C LEU A 363 38.39 6.55 10.88
N VAL A 364 39.03 7.44 10.13
CA VAL A 364 40.49 7.55 10.04
C VAL A 364 40.92 8.96 10.40
N ASP A 365 41.76 9.08 11.43
CA ASP A 365 42.40 10.33 11.78
C ASP A 365 43.59 10.58 10.82
N ALA A 366 43.52 11.68 10.07
CA ALA A 366 44.54 12.07 9.11
C ALA A 366 45.94 12.24 9.74
N ARG A 367 46.03 12.50 11.05
CA ARG A 367 47.32 12.63 11.76
C ARG A 367 48.06 11.31 11.94
N GLN A 368 47.33 10.19 11.93
CA GLN A 368 47.90 8.85 12.12
C GLN A 368 48.47 8.26 10.82
N GLY A 369 48.20 8.90 9.67
CA GLY A 369 48.64 8.44 8.35
C GLY A 369 47.95 7.16 7.88
N GLY A 370 48.54 6.52 6.87
CA GLY A 370 48.08 5.25 6.31
C GLY A 370 47.58 5.35 4.86
N PRO A 371 47.30 4.20 4.22
CA PRO A 371 47.08 4.13 2.77
C PRO A 371 45.98 5.06 2.25
N ILE A 372 44.86 5.18 2.99
CA ILE A 372 43.75 6.06 2.61
C ILE A 372 44.08 7.55 2.82
N VAL A 373 44.91 7.90 3.80
CA VAL A 373 45.34 9.28 4.03
C VAL A 373 46.28 9.71 2.90
N ASP A 374 47.16 8.81 2.44
CA ASP A 374 48.06 9.07 1.33
C ASP A 374 47.32 9.21 -0.01
N GLU A 375 46.24 8.44 -0.22
CA GLU A 375 45.33 8.64 -1.36
C GLU A 375 44.66 10.02 -1.29
N VAL A 376 44.14 10.41 -0.11
CA VAL A 376 43.46 11.70 0.06
C VAL A 376 44.42 12.88 -0.09
N ARG A 377 45.68 12.75 0.35
CA ARG A 377 46.74 13.77 0.14
C ARG A 377 47.05 14.04 -1.33
N ARG A 378 46.75 13.09 -2.22
CA ARG A 378 46.94 13.26 -3.68
C ARG A 378 45.77 14.00 -4.36
N LEU A 379 44.67 14.21 -3.64
CA LEU A 379 43.56 15.02 -4.15
C LEU A 379 43.94 16.50 -4.12
N PRO A 380 43.37 17.34 -5.00
CA PRO A 380 43.61 18.79 -5.02
C PRO A 380 42.96 19.54 -3.83
N HIS A 381 42.74 18.86 -2.70
CA HIS A 381 42.10 19.41 -1.51
C HIS A 381 43.01 19.29 -0.28
N ASP A 382 43.11 20.37 0.49
CA ASP A 382 43.85 20.40 1.74
C ASP A 382 43.02 19.84 2.90
N LEU A 383 43.51 18.80 3.58
CA LEU A 383 42.88 18.23 4.78
C LEU A 383 42.83 19.22 5.97
N ASN A 384 43.66 20.26 5.96
CA ASN A 384 43.55 21.37 6.92
C ASN A 384 42.25 22.17 6.72
N ASP A 385 41.67 22.14 5.52
CA ASP A 385 40.47 22.89 5.18
C ASP A 385 39.17 22.11 5.41
N GLY A 386 39.22 20.79 5.60
CA GLY A 386 38.01 19.97 5.65
C GLY A 386 38.17 18.54 6.13
N MET A 387 37.10 17.77 5.88
CA MET A 387 37.07 16.31 6.00
C MET A 387 36.77 15.72 4.62
N VAL A 388 37.16 14.47 4.41
CA VAL A 388 36.96 13.76 3.14
C VAL A 388 36.25 12.45 3.39
N VAL A 389 35.22 12.17 2.57
CA VAL A 389 34.47 10.92 2.62
C VAL A 389 34.75 10.13 1.34
N ARG A 390 35.19 8.87 1.47
CA ARG A 390 35.35 7.95 0.34
C ARG A 390 34.24 6.91 0.36
N ILE A 391 33.55 6.76 -0.77
CA ILE A 391 32.55 5.70 -1.00
C ILE A 391 32.89 5.02 -2.33
N GLY A 392 33.31 3.76 -2.27
CA GLY A 392 33.90 3.08 -3.42
C GLY A 392 35.11 3.84 -3.95
N ASP A 393 35.06 4.27 -5.21
CA ASP A 393 36.14 5.02 -5.88
C ASP A 393 35.91 6.54 -5.90
N ARG A 394 34.85 7.04 -5.24
CA ARG A 394 34.52 8.47 -5.22
C ARG A 394 34.94 9.11 -3.92
N PHE A 395 35.53 10.29 -4.02
CA PHE A 395 35.88 11.16 -2.91
C PHE A 395 34.94 12.36 -2.88
N PHE A 396 34.35 12.62 -1.73
CA PHE A 396 33.51 13.78 -1.44
C PHE A 396 34.24 14.67 -0.46
N VAL A 397 34.28 15.96 -0.75
CA VAL A 397 35.19 16.90 -0.11
C VAL A 397 34.41 18.06 0.49
N GLY A 398 34.74 18.42 1.73
CA GLY A 398 34.21 19.60 2.41
C GLY A 398 32.68 19.62 2.51
N HIS A 399 32.04 20.58 1.85
CA HIS A 399 30.57 20.70 1.88
C HIS A 399 29.86 19.47 1.27
N GLU A 400 30.46 18.81 0.28
CA GLU A 400 29.92 17.57 -0.30
C GLU A 400 30.03 16.41 0.68
N ALA A 401 31.11 16.35 1.46
CA ALA A 401 31.27 15.35 2.52
C ALA A 401 30.16 15.47 3.57
N LEU A 402 29.85 16.70 4.02
CA LEU A 402 28.75 16.94 4.96
C LEU A 402 27.38 16.56 4.38
N HIS A 403 27.13 16.92 3.12
CA HIS A 403 25.89 16.59 2.45
C HIS A 403 25.67 15.07 2.34
N VAL A 404 26.71 14.34 1.92
CA VAL A 404 26.67 12.88 1.81
C VAL A 404 26.49 12.22 3.18
N LEU A 405 27.19 12.67 4.22
CA LEU A 405 27.03 12.14 5.57
C LEU A 405 25.61 12.40 6.13
N ALA A 406 25.02 13.56 5.83
CA ALA A 406 23.64 13.85 6.20
C ALA A 406 22.62 12.93 5.51
N LEU A 407 22.83 12.60 4.23
CA LEU A 407 21.98 11.65 3.49
C LEU A 407 22.15 10.20 3.97
N LEU A 408 23.33 9.83 4.45
CA LEU A 408 23.62 8.48 4.99
C LEU A 408 23.18 8.29 6.44
N SER A 409 22.83 9.37 7.15
CA SER A 409 22.38 9.33 8.55
C SER A 409 20.94 8.81 8.70
N THR A 410 20.66 8.04 9.76
CA THR A 410 19.32 7.49 10.03
C THR A 410 18.41 8.53 10.73
N ASP A 411 17.11 8.50 10.48
CA ASP A 411 16.14 9.50 11.00
C ASP A 411 15.85 9.45 12.52
N ARG A 412 16.63 8.69 13.30
CA ARG A 412 16.45 8.57 14.75
C ARG A 412 17.37 9.55 15.49
N GLY A 413 16.78 10.52 16.19
CA GLY A 413 17.47 11.47 17.09
C GLY A 413 17.33 12.94 16.69
N ALA A 414 17.27 13.87 17.66
CA ALA A 414 17.10 15.30 17.42
C ALA A 414 18.23 15.92 16.59
N PHE A 415 19.48 15.52 16.84
CA PHE A 415 20.65 15.96 16.07
C PHE A 415 20.63 15.45 14.62
N ASN A 416 20.20 14.21 14.34
CA ASN A 416 20.07 13.71 12.96
C ASN A 416 18.97 14.44 12.19
N LYS A 417 17.86 14.80 12.85
CA LYS A 417 16.84 15.66 12.23
C LYS A 417 17.41 17.03 11.87
N PHE A 418 18.20 17.64 12.76
CA PHE A 418 18.88 18.91 12.49
C PHE A 418 19.93 18.78 11.38
N ASN A 419 20.83 17.79 11.46
CA ASN A 419 21.88 17.53 10.47
C ASN A 419 21.29 17.28 9.08
N ARG A 420 20.23 16.46 8.99
CA ARG A 420 19.48 16.25 7.75
C ARG A 420 18.78 17.52 7.29
N MET A 421 18.10 18.27 8.17
CA MET A 421 17.45 19.52 7.79
C MET A 421 18.44 20.57 7.27
N ALA A 422 19.59 20.73 7.93
CA ALA A 422 20.60 21.72 7.60
C ALA A 422 21.43 21.35 6.36
N PHE A 423 21.74 20.06 6.16
CA PHE A 423 22.70 19.63 5.14
C PHE A 423 22.14 18.67 4.08
N SER A 424 20.82 18.39 4.05
CA SER A 424 20.18 17.61 2.97
C SER A 424 20.02 18.38 1.67
N SER A 425 20.23 19.70 1.68
CA SER A 425 20.25 20.51 0.47
C SER A 425 21.71 20.84 0.10
N PRO A 426 22.17 20.49 -1.11
CA PRO A 426 23.52 20.83 -1.58
C PRO A 426 23.81 22.33 -1.54
N LEU A 427 22.79 23.15 -1.79
CA LEU A 427 22.88 24.62 -1.76
C LEU A 427 23.15 25.14 -0.35
N ILE A 428 22.44 24.62 0.66
CA ILE A 428 22.61 25.07 2.04
C ILE A 428 24.00 24.68 2.53
N SER A 429 24.43 23.42 2.30
CA SER A 429 25.78 22.95 2.64
C SER A 429 26.87 23.84 2.03
N ARG A 430 26.70 24.26 0.77
CA ARG A 430 27.65 25.15 0.09
C ARG A 430 27.78 26.52 0.74
N PHE A 431 26.70 27.08 1.28
CA PHE A 431 26.72 28.39 1.96
C PHE A 431 27.16 28.32 3.42
N THR A 432 26.79 27.27 4.15
CA THR A 432 27.14 27.13 5.58
C THR A 432 28.58 26.68 5.80
N TYR A 433 29.14 25.92 4.85
CA TYR A 433 30.47 25.32 5.00
C TYR A 433 31.62 26.33 5.17
N PRO A 434 31.69 27.46 4.44
CA PRO A 434 32.70 28.50 4.69
C PRO A 434 32.69 29.04 6.13
N LEU A 435 31.52 29.21 6.74
CA LEU A 435 31.39 29.65 8.13
C LEU A 435 31.94 28.58 9.10
N MET A 436 31.65 27.31 8.85
CA MET A 436 32.20 26.18 9.63
C MET A 436 33.73 26.08 9.48
N LYS A 437 34.26 26.33 8.28
CA LYS A 437 35.70 26.37 8.01
C LYS A 437 36.38 27.52 8.79
N ALA A 438 35.78 28.71 8.80
CA ALA A 438 36.27 29.85 9.58
C ALA A 438 36.27 29.53 11.09
N GLY A 439 35.17 28.96 11.61
CA GLY A 439 35.08 28.51 13.00
C GLY A 439 36.12 27.46 13.36
N ARG A 440 36.35 26.47 12.49
CA ARG A 440 37.43 25.48 12.64
C ARG A 440 38.80 26.16 12.78
N TRP A 441 39.12 27.09 11.90
CA TRP A 441 40.41 27.78 11.91
C TRP A 441 40.65 28.54 13.22
N VAL A 442 39.64 29.26 13.71
CA VAL A 442 39.69 29.95 15.01
C VAL A 442 39.91 28.96 16.15
N LEU A 443 39.14 27.87 16.20
CA LEU A 443 39.22 26.88 17.27
C LEU A 443 40.58 26.16 17.31
N LEU A 444 41.12 25.79 16.14
CA LEU A 444 42.44 25.15 16.06
C LEU A 444 43.56 26.10 16.50
N LYS A 445 43.47 27.38 16.13
CA LYS A 445 44.43 28.42 16.55
C LYS A 445 44.38 28.67 18.06
N LEU A 446 43.18 28.74 18.65
CA LEU A 446 43.00 28.90 20.10
C LEU A 446 43.51 27.69 20.89
N LYS A 447 43.43 26.49 20.32
CA LYS A 447 43.93 25.25 20.94
C LYS A 447 45.43 25.02 20.71
N GLY A 448 46.10 25.85 19.91
CA GLY A 448 47.52 25.69 19.58
C GLY A 448 47.83 24.44 18.75
N VAL A 449 46.85 23.95 17.99
CA VAL A 449 47.00 22.73 17.18
C VAL A 449 47.77 23.03 15.90
N GLU A 450 48.86 22.32 15.66
CA GLU A 450 49.62 22.42 14.41
C GLU A 450 48.84 21.91 13.20
N ARG A 451 49.19 22.43 12.01
CA ARG A 451 48.64 21.95 10.74
C ARG A 451 49.06 20.51 10.47
N ILE A 452 48.17 19.77 9.82
CA ILE A 452 48.44 18.42 9.33
C ILE A 452 49.50 18.56 8.23
N ARG A 453 50.61 17.84 8.40
CA ARG A 453 51.74 17.83 7.46
C ARG A 453 51.47 16.96 6.24
#